data_AF-A0A3D3A974-F1
#
_entry.id   AF-A0A3D3A974-F1
#
_cell.length_a   1.000
_cell.length_b   1.000
_cell.length_c   1.000
_cell.angle_alpha   90.00
_cell.angle_beta   90.00
_cell.angle_gamma   90.00
#
_symmetry.space_group_name_H-M   'P 1'
#
loop_
_entity.id
_entity.type
_entity.pdbx_description
1 polymer ?
#
loop_
_entity_poly.entity_id
_entity_poly.type
_entity_poly.pdbx_seq_one_letter_code
_entity_poly.pdbx_strand_id
1 'polypeptide(L)'
;GEGDQFGSGFVDINPNSKIPAMMDRSGKEPIRLFESASMLVHLAEKFGEFMPESGQARAEAYSWTFWLMGSAPYLGGGFGHFYAYAPTKMEYPINRFAMEAKRQMDVLDRHLAAHEYLAGSAYTIADMATWPWYGALASGLLYDSAEFLQVHEYKNLNRWAKQIAERPAVKRG
;
A
#
# COMPACT_ATOMS: atom_id res chain seq x y z
N GLY A 1 8.45 12.76 -14.30
CA GLY A 1 7.27 12.35 -15.06
C GLY A 1 6.90 13.47 -16.00
N GLU A 2 6.32 13.15 -17.16
CA GLU A 2 6.00 14.13 -18.22
C GLU A 2 4.74 14.96 -17.94
N GLY A 3 4.04 14.71 -16.82
CA GLY A 3 2.91 15.52 -16.36
C GLY A 3 1.54 15.09 -16.91
N ASP A 4 1.44 13.88 -17.48
CA ASP A 4 0.21 13.35 -18.09
C ASP A 4 -1.02 13.36 -17.15
N GLN A 5 -0.80 13.27 -15.84
CA GLN A 5 -1.86 13.31 -14.83
C GLN A 5 -2.61 14.67 -14.75
N PHE A 6 -2.11 15.70 -15.43
CA PHE A 6 -2.75 17.02 -15.54
C PHE A 6 -3.52 17.22 -16.85
N GLY A 7 -3.51 16.25 -17.76
CA GLY A 7 -4.30 16.30 -18.99
C GLY A 7 -5.81 16.27 -18.70
N SER A 8 -6.60 16.97 -19.53
CA SER A 8 -8.05 17.11 -19.33
C SER A 8 -8.78 15.77 -19.15
N GLY A 9 -8.45 14.77 -19.97
CA GLY A 9 -9.05 13.44 -19.86
C GLY A 9 -8.70 12.67 -18.58
N PHE A 10 -7.57 12.96 -17.93
CA PHE A 10 -7.22 12.34 -16.63
C PHE A 10 -7.97 13.00 -15.47
N VAL A 11 -8.06 14.33 -15.49
CA VAL A 11 -8.76 15.13 -14.46
C VAL A 11 -10.25 14.79 -14.41
N ASP A 12 -10.86 14.48 -15.56
CA ASP A 12 -12.26 14.03 -15.63
C ASP A 12 -12.49 12.71 -14.85
N ILE A 13 -11.49 11.83 -14.84
CA ILE A 13 -11.54 10.56 -14.08
C ILE A 13 -11.16 10.80 -12.62
N ASN A 14 -10.03 11.46 -12.38
CA ASN A 14 -9.55 11.79 -11.05
C ASN A 14 -9.26 13.30 -10.92
N PRO A 15 -10.12 14.08 -10.24
CA PRO A 15 -9.89 15.50 -10.04
C PRO A 15 -8.69 15.81 -9.13
N ASN A 16 -8.16 14.80 -8.42
CA ASN A 16 -6.95 14.91 -7.58
C ASN A 16 -5.65 14.78 -8.40
N SER A 17 -5.72 14.45 -9.70
CA SER A 17 -4.54 14.28 -10.57
C SER A 17 -3.48 13.32 -10.01
N LYS A 18 -3.92 12.21 -9.38
CA LYS A 18 -3.04 11.14 -8.90
C LYS A 18 -3.40 9.81 -9.54
N ILE A 19 -2.38 9.03 -9.91
CA ILE A 19 -2.56 7.63 -10.25
C ILE A 19 -2.69 6.79 -8.96
N PRO A 20 -3.34 5.61 -9.01
CA PRO A 20 -4.11 5.09 -10.14
C PRO A 20 -5.49 5.75 -10.28
N ALA A 21 -6.03 5.68 -11.50
CA ALA A 21 -7.39 6.02 -11.84
C ALA A 21 -7.89 5.01 -12.89
N MET A 22 -9.15 4.59 -12.81
CA MET A 22 -9.75 3.64 -13.76
C MET A 22 -11.17 4.03 -14.14
N MET A 23 -11.63 3.48 -15.27
CA MET A 23 -13.01 3.56 -15.70
C MET A 23 -13.54 2.14 -15.88
N ASP A 24 -14.51 1.73 -15.07
CA ASP A 24 -15.23 0.48 -15.26
C ASP A 24 -16.28 0.66 -16.36
N ARG A 25 -16.11 -0.05 -17.48
CA ARG A 25 -16.98 0.01 -18.65
C ARG A 25 -17.80 -1.27 -18.85
N SER A 26 -17.92 -2.13 -17.83
CA SER A 26 -18.67 -3.38 -18.00
C SER A 26 -20.20 -3.19 -17.97
N GLY A 27 -20.68 -2.05 -17.47
CA GLY A 27 -22.10 -1.70 -17.40
C GLY A 27 -22.53 -0.80 -18.56
N LYS A 28 -23.83 -0.43 -18.58
CA LYS A 28 -24.37 0.52 -19.56
C LYS A 28 -23.75 1.91 -19.41
N GLU A 29 -23.61 2.36 -18.16
CA GLU A 29 -22.97 3.63 -17.83
C GLU A 29 -21.57 3.37 -17.24
N PRO A 30 -20.53 4.06 -17.74
CA PRO A 30 -19.19 3.94 -17.18
C PRO A 30 -19.11 4.46 -15.73
N ILE A 31 -18.36 3.76 -14.88
CA ILE A 31 -18.10 4.17 -13.49
C ILE A 31 -16.65 4.62 -13.38
N ARG A 32 -16.43 5.90 -13.08
CA ARG A 32 -15.09 6.42 -12.78
C ARG A 32 -14.68 6.04 -11.36
N LEU A 33 -13.44 5.61 -11.18
CA LEU A 33 -12.86 5.24 -9.90
C LEU A 33 -11.46 5.84 -9.77
N PHE A 34 -11.18 6.40 -8.61
CA PHE A 34 -9.89 6.93 -8.22
C PHE A 34 -9.64 6.61 -6.74
N GLU A 35 -8.39 6.73 -6.30
CA GLU A 35 -7.85 6.14 -5.06
C GLU A 35 -7.73 4.60 -5.15
N SER A 36 -6.52 4.09 -4.92
CA SER A 36 -6.20 2.67 -5.10
C SER A 36 -7.03 1.75 -4.21
N ALA A 37 -7.26 2.12 -2.94
CA ALA A 37 -8.10 1.32 -2.04
C ALA A 37 -9.57 1.32 -2.48
N SER A 38 -10.09 2.43 -3.00
CA SER A 38 -11.45 2.49 -3.55
C SER A 38 -11.62 1.54 -4.74
N MET A 39 -10.62 1.52 -5.64
CA MET A 39 -10.57 0.59 -6.77
C MET A 39 -10.51 -0.88 -6.31
N LEU A 40 -9.69 -1.19 -5.30
CA LEU A 40 -9.61 -2.54 -4.73
C LEU A 40 -10.95 -2.98 -4.11
N VAL A 41 -11.63 -2.09 -3.38
CA VAL A 41 -12.96 -2.37 -2.82
C VAL A 41 -13.98 -2.63 -3.93
N HIS A 42 -14.03 -1.77 -4.94
CA HIS A 42 -14.94 -1.93 -6.08
C HIS A 42 -14.75 -3.28 -6.78
N LEU A 43 -13.50 -3.68 -7.05
CA LEU A 43 -13.21 -4.96 -7.70
C LEU A 43 -13.53 -6.15 -6.80
N ALA A 44 -13.20 -6.07 -5.50
CA ALA A 44 -13.50 -7.13 -4.55
C ALA A 44 -15.01 -7.37 -4.42
N GLU A 45 -15.81 -6.30 -4.33
CA GLU A 45 -17.27 -6.40 -4.25
C GLU A 45 -17.89 -6.87 -5.56
N LYS A 46 -17.41 -6.37 -6.69
CA LYS A 46 -17.92 -6.73 -8.03
C LYS A 46 -17.78 -8.23 -8.31
N PHE A 47 -16.70 -8.84 -7.85
CA PHE A 47 -16.39 -10.25 -8.13
C PHE A 47 -16.60 -11.18 -6.92
N GLY A 48 -16.88 -10.65 -5.74
CA GLY A 48 -17.04 -11.45 -4.52
C GLY A 48 -15.75 -12.11 -4.03
N GLU A 49 -14.60 -11.48 -4.29
CA GLU A 49 -13.27 -12.07 -4.06
C GLU A 49 -12.38 -11.16 -3.21
N PHE A 50 -11.48 -11.77 -2.43
CA PHE A 50 -10.46 -11.07 -1.63
C PHE A 50 -10.95 -10.07 -0.57
N MET A 51 -12.23 -10.11 -0.24
CA MET A 51 -12.83 -9.38 0.88
C MET A 51 -13.93 -10.24 1.51
N PRO A 52 -13.95 -10.43 2.84
CA PRO A 52 -15.08 -11.09 3.49
C PRO A 52 -16.39 -10.34 3.22
N GLU A 53 -17.46 -11.08 2.96
CA GLU A 53 -18.77 -10.48 2.60
C GLU A 53 -19.35 -9.63 3.73
N SER A 54 -19.17 -10.05 4.99
CA SER A 54 -19.74 -9.37 6.16
C SER A 54 -19.05 -9.76 7.47
N GLY A 55 -19.51 -9.17 8.58
CA GLY A 55 -19.09 -9.55 9.93
C GLY A 55 -17.72 -9.03 10.33
N GLN A 56 -17.16 -9.63 11.39
CA GLN A 56 -15.93 -9.16 12.03
C GLN A 56 -14.72 -9.21 11.09
N ALA A 57 -14.60 -10.25 10.27
CA ALA A 57 -13.49 -10.39 9.32
C ALA A 57 -13.47 -9.26 8.27
N ARG A 58 -14.65 -8.79 7.83
CA ARG A 58 -14.75 -7.64 6.91
C ARG A 58 -14.32 -6.35 7.59
N ALA A 59 -14.74 -6.15 8.84
CA ALA A 59 -14.33 -4.99 9.62
C ALA A 59 -12.80 -4.96 9.78
N GLU A 60 -12.18 -6.09 10.12
CA GLU A 60 -10.72 -6.21 10.26
C GLU A 60 -9.98 -5.91 8.94
N ALA A 61 -10.45 -6.49 7.81
CA ALA A 61 -9.86 -6.22 6.51
C ALA A 61 -9.94 -4.72 6.14
N TYR A 62 -11.06 -4.06 6.45
CA TYR A 62 -11.16 -2.61 6.27
C TYR A 62 -10.25 -1.82 7.20
N SER A 63 -10.14 -2.19 8.48
CA SER A 63 -9.25 -1.54 9.43
C SER A 63 -7.82 -1.49 8.90
N TRP A 64 -7.30 -2.60 8.37
CA TRP A 64 -5.96 -2.63 7.76
C TRP A 64 -5.86 -1.89 6.43
N THR A 65 -6.89 -1.97 5.58
CA THR A 65 -6.92 -1.24 4.30
C THR A 65 -6.87 0.27 4.53
N PHE A 66 -7.68 0.78 5.45
CA PHE A 66 -7.70 2.21 5.78
C PHE A 66 -6.49 2.64 6.61
N TRP A 67 -5.96 1.78 7.49
CA TRP A 67 -4.70 2.02 8.17
C TRP A 67 -3.58 2.30 7.17
N LEU A 68 -3.48 1.51 6.10
CA LEU A 68 -2.48 1.76 5.05
C LEU A 68 -2.72 3.11 4.39
N MET A 69 -3.96 3.43 4.00
CA MET A 69 -4.24 4.70 3.31
C MET A 69 -3.85 5.92 4.15
N GLY A 70 -3.96 5.82 5.48
CA GLY A 70 -3.47 6.83 6.41
C GLY A 70 -1.95 6.79 6.66
N SER A 71 -1.31 5.63 6.50
CA SER A 71 0.11 5.40 6.85
C SER A 71 1.07 5.62 5.67
N ALA A 72 0.69 5.18 4.47
CA ALA A 72 1.50 5.28 3.26
C ALA A 72 1.98 6.72 2.93
N PRO A 73 1.19 7.79 3.16
CA PRO A 73 1.67 9.16 2.98
C PRO A 73 2.89 9.51 3.86
N TYR A 74 2.99 8.96 5.07
CA TYR A 74 4.16 9.16 5.94
C TYR A 74 5.39 8.41 5.40
N LEU A 75 5.20 7.22 4.83
CA LEU A 75 6.29 6.45 4.23
C LEU A 75 6.77 7.09 2.92
N GLY A 76 5.88 7.40 1.98
CA GLY A 76 6.25 7.94 0.67
C GLY A 76 6.50 9.45 0.68
N GLY A 77 5.49 10.23 1.08
CA GLY A 77 5.54 11.69 1.09
C GLY A 77 6.35 12.28 2.24
N GLY A 78 6.56 11.50 3.31
CA GLY A 78 7.47 11.81 4.40
C GLY A 78 8.85 11.19 4.16
N PHE A 79 9.03 9.96 4.64
CA PHE A 79 10.34 9.31 4.67
C PHE A 79 10.99 9.24 3.29
N GLY A 80 10.32 8.66 2.29
CA GLY A 80 10.84 8.52 0.93
C GLY A 80 11.21 9.86 0.30
N HIS A 81 10.38 10.89 0.48
CA HIS A 81 10.70 12.24 -0.01
C HIS A 81 11.98 12.79 0.64
N PHE A 82 12.03 12.88 1.97
CA PHE A 82 13.16 13.51 2.66
C PHE A 82 14.45 12.66 2.63
N TYR A 83 14.31 11.34 2.58
CA TYR A 83 15.43 10.40 2.53
C TYR A 83 15.98 10.22 1.11
N ALA A 84 15.13 10.11 0.08
CA ALA A 84 15.60 9.76 -1.28
C ALA A 84 15.52 10.91 -2.29
N TYR A 85 14.50 11.77 -2.23
CA TYR A 85 14.20 12.72 -3.32
C TYR A 85 14.55 14.18 -3.02
N ALA A 86 14.55 14.61 -1.76
CA ALA A 86 14.83 16.00 -1.41
C ALA A 86 16.24 16.40 -1.89
N PRO A 87 16.41 17.62 -2.45
CA PRO A 87 17.68 18.04 -3.05
C PRO A 87 18.81 18.20 -2.03
N THR A 88 18.47 18.33 -0.75
CA THR A 88 19.42 18.39 0.36
C THR A 88 18.94 17.50 1.50
N LYS A 89 19.88 16.88 2.22
CA LYS A 89 19.57 16.08 3.40
C LYS A 89 19.28 16.99 4.58
N MET A 90 18.14 16.77 5.22
CA MET A 90 17.68 17.52 6.37
C MET A 90 17.46 16.56 7.52
N GLU A 91 18.30 16.65 8.54
CA GLU A 91 18.31 15.71 9.66
C GLU A 91 16.95 15.59 10.36
N TYR A 92 16.33 16.73 10.72
CA TYR A 92 15.07 16.75 11.45
C TYR A 92 13.93 15.99 10.73
N PRO A 93 13.55 16.32 9.47
CA PRO A 93 12.47 15.60 8.81
C PRO A 93 12.84 14.14 8.51
N ILE A 94 14.09 13.83 8.18
CA ILE A 94 14.54 12.43 7.99
C ILE A 94 14.31 11.65 9.29
N ASN A 95 14.79 12.16 10.43
CA ASN A 95 14.64 11.50 11.72
C ASN A 95 13.16 11.31 12.10
N ARG A 96 12.34 12.35 11.91
CA ARG A 96 10.90 12.30 12.18
C ARG A 96 10.21 11.19 11.39
N PHE A 97 10.40 11.15 10.08
CA PHE A 97 9.68 10.21 9.23
C PHE A 97 10.31 8.81 9.21
N ALA A 98 11.61 8.68 9.47
CA ALA A 98 12.24 7.39 9.70
C ALA A 98 11.71 6.72 10.97
N MET A 99 11.55 7.50 12.06
CA MET A 99 10.95 7.00 13.29
C MET A 99 9.52 6.49 13.05
N GLU A 100 8.70 7.24 12.31
CA GLU A 100 7.33 6.81 11.97
C GLU A 100 7.32 5.60 11.02
N ALA A 101 8.19 5.54 10.02
CA ALA A 101 8.31 4.39 9.13
C ALA A 101 8.70 3.11 9.90
N LYS A 102 9.66 3.21 10.83
CA LYS A 102 10.03 2.11 11.74
C LYS A 102 8.87 1.69 12.64
N ARG A 103 8.13 2.65 13.21
CA ARG A 103 6.93 2.35 14.01
C ARG A 103 5.86 1.61 13.19
N GLN A 104 5.63 1.99 11.94
CA GLN A 104 4.67 1.33 11.06
C GLN A 104 5.12 -0.10 10.70
N MET A 105 6.42 -0.30 10.45
CA MET A 105 6.97 -1.65 10.28
C MET A 105 6.87 -2.51 11.55
N ASP A 106 7.09 -1.94 12.73
CA ASP A 106 6.90 -2.64 14.02
C ASP A 106 5.44 -3.05 14.24
N VAL A 107 4.48 -2.18 13.91
CA VAL A 107 3.05 -2.52 13.95
C VAL A 107 2.75 -3.73 13.07
N LEU A 108 3.23 -3.72 11.83
CA LEU A 108 3.04 -4.84 10.90
C LEU A 108 3.74 -6.10 11.40
N ASP A 109 4.99 -6.00 11.85
CA ASP A 109 5.77 -7.17 12.29
C ASP A 109 5.12 -7.87 13.49
N ARG A 110 4.69 -7.08 14.49
CA ARG A 110 4.03 -7.61 15.68
C ARG A 110 2.69 -8.24 15.36
N HIS A 111 1.91 -7.64 14.45
CA HIS A 111 0.65 -8.20 14.00
C HIS A 111 0.85 -9.52 13.24
N LEU A 112 1.79 -9.52 12.30
CA LEU A 112 2.15 -10.67 11.47
C LEU A 112 2.90 -11.77 12.25
N ALA A 113 3.27 -11.55 13.51
CA ALA A 113 3.77 -12.61 14.37
C ALA A 113 2.66 -13.61 14.75
N ALA A 114 1.42 -13.15 14.85
CA ALA A 114 0.26 -13.96 15.25
C ALA A 114 -0.68 -14.30 14.08
N HIS A 115 -0.52 -13.66 12.93
CA HIS A 115 -1.40 -13.81 11.77
C HIS A 115 -0.60 -14.15 10.51
N GLU A 116 -1.21 -14.91 9.59
CA GLU A 116 -0.59 -15.22 8.30
C GLU A 116 -0.64 -14.01 7.37
N TYR A 117 -1.78 -13.30 7.37
CA TYR A 117 -2.08 -12.10 6.60
C TYR A 117 -2.67 -11.02 7.50
N LEU A 118 -2.85 -9.81 6.97
CA LEU A 118 -3.31 -8.69 7.78
C LEU A 118 -4.73 -8.88 8.33
N ALA A 119 -5.63 -9.47 7.56
CA ALA A 119 -7.00 -9.72 7.99
C ALA A 119 -7.21 -11.12 8.64
N GLY A 120 -6.12 -11.77 9.09
CA GLY A 120 -6.17 -13.11 9.71
C GLY A 120 -5.48 -14.17 8.86
N SER A 121 -6.19 -15.24 8.50
CA SER A 121 -5.61 -16.38 7.76
C SER A 121 -5.82 -16.30 6.24
N ALA A 122 -6.67 -15.40 5.75
CA ALA A 122 -6.96 -15.25 4.32
C ALA A 122 -6.25 -14.02 3.75
N TYR A 123 -5.74 -14.15 2.51
CA TYR A 123 -5.20 -13.04 1.74
C TYR A 123 -6.34 -12.12 1.27
N THR A 124 -6.25 -10.82 1.59
CA THR A 124 -7.31 -9.85 1.27
C THR A 124 -6.77 -8.62 0.55
N ILE A 125 -7.68 -7.71 0.17
CA ILE A 125 -7.26 -6.40 -0.35
C ILE A 125 -6.40 -5.59 0.62
N ALA A 126 -6.46 -5.86 1.94
CA ALA A 126 -5.60 -5.21 2.91
C ALA A 126 -4.13 -5.54 2.63
N ASP A 127 -3.84 -6.82 2.34
CA ASP A 127 -2.51 -7.28 1.97
C ASP A 127 -2.09 -6.72 0.60
N MET A 128 -3.00 -6.77 -0.39
CA MET A 128 -2.76 -6.23 -1.74
C MET A 128 -2.41 -4.74 -1.70
N ALA A 129 -3.09 -3.98 -0.86
CA ALA A 129 -2.83 -2.56 -0.72
C ALA A 129 -1.48 -2.34 -0.02
N THR A 130 -1.19 -3.12 1.02
CA THR A 130 -0.04 -2.87 1.90
C THR A 130 1.29 -3.33 1.30
N TRP A 131 1.27 -4.43 0.53
CA TRP A 131 2.48 -5.06 0.02
C TRP A 131 3.29 -4.17 -0.92
N PRO A 132 2.71 -3.42 -1.89
CA PRO A 132 3.45 -2.48 -2.73
C PRO A 132 4.21 -1.39 -1.95
N TRP A 133 3.85 -1.16 -0.67
CA TRP A 133 4.55 -0.23 0.21
C TRP A 133 5.53 -0.96 1.13
N TYR A 134 5.03 -1.68 2.13
CA TYR A 134 5.88 -2.26 3.17
C TYR A 134 6.49 -3.60 2.77
N GLY A 135 5.83 -4.35 1.89
CA GLY A 135 6.39 -5.57 1.29
C GLY A 135 7.51 -5.24 0.31
N ALA A 136 7.33 -4.21 -0.53
CA ALA A 136 8.36 -3.70 -1.42
C ALA A 136 9.54 -3.09 -0.65
N LEU A 137 9.28 -2.31 0.41
CA LEU A 137 10.31 -1.82 1.32
C LEU A 137 11.09 -2.96 1.98
N ALA A 138 10.38 -3.96 2.51
CA ALA A 138 10.98 -5.15 3.12
C ALA A 138 11.84 -5.94 2.14
N SER A 139 11.42 -5.96 0.86
CA SER A 139 12.14 -6.62 -0.23
C SER A 139 13.28 -5.78 -0.81
N GLY A 140 13.59 -4.61 -0.22
CA GLY A 140 14.67 -3.72 -0.68
C GLY A 140 14.37 -2.99 -2.00
N LEU A 141 13.11 -2.94 -2.42
CA LEU A 141 12.71 -2.36 -3.71
C LEU A 141 12.44 -0.85 -3.65
N LEU A 142 12.40 -0.27 -2.44
CA LEU A 142 12.08 1.15 -2.23
C LEU A 142 13.22 1.92 -1.57
N TYR A 143 13.54 3.07 -2.19
CA TYR A 143 14.38 4.15 -1.65
C TYR A 143 15.82 3.80 -1.27
N ASP A 144 16.30 2.58 -1.55
CA ASP A 144 17.61 2.07 -1.09
C ASP A 144 17.82 2.32 0.42
N SER A 145 16.80 1.98 1.20
CA SER A 145 16.68 2.39 2.61
C SER A 145 16.67 1.22 3.60
N ALA A 146 16.83 -0.01 3.11
CA ALA A 146 16.67 -1.22 3.90
C ALA A 146 17.66 -1.30 5.07
N GLU A 147 18.93 -0.95 4.83
CA GLU A 147 19.95 -0.88 5.88
C GLU A 147 19.64 0.24 6.88
N PHE A 148 19.36 1.45 6.39
CA PHE A 148 19.06 2.62 7.23
C PHE A 148 17.89 2.40 8.19
N LEU A 149 16.82 1.76 7.71
CA LEU A 149 15.65 1.46 8.53
C LEU A 149 15.77 0.16 9.34
N GLN A 150 16.87 -0.58 9.19
CA GLN A 150 17.12 -1.89 9.82
C GLN A 150 16.02 -2.91 9.47
N VAL A 151 15.65 -2.98 8.19
CA VAL A 151 14.56 -3.83 7.70
C VAL A 151 14.72 -5.30 8.09
N HIS A 152 15.96 -5.78 8.20
CA HIS A 152 16.29 -7.16 8.58
C HIS A 152 15.80 -7.57 9.99
N GLU A 153 15.48 -6.62 10.86
CA GLU A 153 14.98 -6.89 12.22
C GLU A 153 13.50 -7.35 12.22
N TYR A 154 12.71 -6.95 11.22
CA TYR A 154 11.27 -7.23 11.13
C TYR A 154 11.00 -8.60 10.48
N LYS A 155 11.28 -9.68 11.20
CA LYS A 155 11.24 -11.05 10.68
C LYS A 155 9.88 -11.47 10.12
N ASN A 156 8.79 -11.09 10.77
CA ASN A 156 7.43 -11.48 10.39
C ASN A 156 6.95 -10.69 9.17
N LEU A 157 7.30 -9.40 9.11
CA LEU A 157 7.09 -8.57 7.93
C LEU A 157 7.84 -9.13 6.72
N ASN A 158 9.12 -9.47 6.88
CA ASN A 158 9.92 -10.06 5.81
C ASN A 158 9.37 -11.42 5.33
N ARG A 159 8.89 -12.26 6.26
CA ARG A 159 8.22 -13.53 5.92
C ARG A 159 6.98 -13.28 5.06
N TRP A 160 6.09 -12.40 5.50
CA TRP A 160 4.86 -12.05 4.78
C TRP A 160 5.16 -11.43 3.41
N ALA A 161 6.16 -10.55 3.35
CA ALA A 161 6.58 -9.91 2.11
C ALA A 161 7.05 -10.94 1.08
N LYS A 162 7.91 -11.90 1.49
CA LYS A 162 8.38 -12.98 0.63
C LYS A 162 7.24 -13.89 0.16
N GLN A 163 6.36 -14.29 1.08
CA GLN A 163 5.21 -15.15 0.78
C GLN A 163 4.31 -14.55 -0.30
N ILE A 164 4.00 -13.25 -0.23
CA ILE A 164 3.19 -12.58 -1.24
C ILE A 164 3.96 -12.38 -2.55
N ALA A 165 5.25 -12.08 -2.49
CA ALA A 165 6.11 -11.93 -3.68
C ALA A 165 6.17 -13.21 -4.53
N GLU A 166 5.98 -14.38 -3.92
CA GLU A 166 5.99 -15.67 -4.62
C GLU A 166 4.73 -15.91 -5.47
N ARG A 167 3.63 -15.19 -5.21
CA ARG A 167 2.34 -15.35 -5.90
C ARG A 167 2.48 -15.01 -7.40
N PRO A 168 2.07 -15.90 -8.33
CA PRO A 168 2.17 -15.64 -9.76
C PRO A 168 1.45 -14.37 -10.22
N ALA A 169 0.32 -14.01 -9.58
CA ALA A 169 -0.41 -12.78 -9.89
C ALA A 169 0.34 -11.51 -9.50
N VAL A 170 1.07 -11.52 -8.37
CA VAL A 170 1.88 -10.39 -7.92
C VAL A 170 3.09 -10.19 -8.83
N LYS A 171 3.71 -11.29 -9.28
CA LYS A 171 4.85 -11.23 -10.22
C LYS A 171 4.50 -10.66 -11.60
N ARG A 172 3.24 -10.75 -12.03
CA ARG A 172 2.81 -10.22 -13.34
C ARG A 172 2.73 -8.69 -13.37
N GLY A 173 2.62 -8.05 -12.21
CA GLY A 173 2.30 -6.63 -12.09
C GLY A 173 0.81 -6.41 -11.86
#